data_AF-A0A399XQW6-F1
#
_entry.id   AF-A0A399XQW6-F1
#
_cell.length_a   1.000
_cell.length_b   1.000
_cell.length_c   1.000
_cell.angle_alpha   90.00
_cell.angle_beta   90.00
_cell.angle_gamma   90.00
#
_symmetry.space_group_name_H-M   'P 1'
#
loop_
_entity.id
_entity.type
_entity.pdbx_description
1 polymer ?
#
loop_
_entity_poly.entity_id
_entity_poly.type
_entity_poly.pdbx_seq_one_letter_code
_entity_poly.pdbx_strand_id
1 'polypeptide(L)'
;MIIRPALDVHRPRDLTLLCERLAQRLQRAGLTHPLEAAVALTVRGARQADLQDQARALGLSSAHLAGIEAGHLAFPDLPPPLLAAARDTAGLDLDRLMSPNH
;
A
#
# COMPACT_ATOMS: atom_id res chain seq x y z
N MET A 1 -17.44 -3.38 41.08
CA MET A 1 -17.66 -2.67 39.80
C MET A 1 -16.33 -2.01 39.41
N ILE A 2 -15.54 -2.67 38.56
CA ILE A 2 -14.22 -2.18 38.16
C ILE A 2 -14.40 -1.49 36.82
N ILE A 3 -14.20 -0.16 36.80
CA ILE A 3 -14.24 0.65 35.59
C ILE A 3 -13.01 0.27 34.75
N ARG A 4 -13.23 -0.43 33.63
CA ARG A 4 -12.19 -0.66 32.63
C ARG A 4 -11.85 0.70 32.00
N PRO A 5 -10.57 1.09 31.90
CA PRO A 5 -10.22 2.26 31.12
C PRO A 5 -10.63 2.00 29.66
N ALA A 6 -11.30 2.97 29.04
CA ALA A 6 -11.53 2.97 27.61
C ALA A 6 -10.16 2.83 26.93
N LEU A 7 -9.91 1.67 26.33
CA LEU A 7 -8.77 1.47 25.46
C LEU A 7 -8.89 2.52 24.36
N ASP A 8 -7.99 3.48 24.38
CA ASP A 8 -7.82 4.46 23.31
C ASP A 8 -7.54 3.69 22.02
N VAL A 9 -8.52 3.66 21.11
CA VAL A 9 -8.56 2.76 19.93
C VAL A 9 -7.75 3.34 18.76
N HIS A 10 -6.77 4.19 19.00
CA HIS A 10 -5.97 4.83 17.94
C HIS A 10 -4.49 4.50 18.07
N ARG A 11 -4.15 3.20 18.15
CA ARG A 11 -2.81 2.83 17.65
C ARG A 11 -2.80 3.13 16.15
N PRO A 12 -1.85 3.93 15.64
CA PRO A 12 -1.66 4.02 14.19
C PRO A 12 -1.50 2.60 13.66
N ARG A 13 -2.32 2.22 12.67
CA ARG A 13 -2.17 0.92 12.02
C ARG A 13 -0.81 0.95 11.35
N ASP A 14 0.05 -0.01 11.71
CA ASP A 14 1.33 -0.21 11.03
C ASP A 14 1.05 -0.74 9.62
N LEU A 15 0.89 0.20 8.68
CA LEU A 15 0.60 -0.09 7.28
C LEU A 15 1.84 -0.62 6.57
N THR A 16 3.04 -0.30 7.06
CA THR A 16 4.29 -0.92 6.63
C THR A 16 4.25 -2.43 6.83
N LEU A 17 3.97 -2.90 8.05
CA LEU A 17 3.86 -4.33 8.34
C LEU A 17 2.71 -5.00 7.57
N LEU A 18 1.59 -4.29 7.39
CA LEU A 18 0.49 -4.79 6.55
C LEU A 18 0.95 -4.96 5.10
N CYS A 19 1.65 -3.97 4.55
CA CYS A 19 2.19 -3.99 3.19
C CYS A 19 3.20 -5.12 3.02
N GLU A 20 4.12 -5.33 3.96
CA GLU A 20 5.08 -6.45 3.97
C GLU A 20 4.34 -7.81 3.90
N ARG A 21 3.32 -8.00 4.75
CA ARG A 21 2.52 -9.24 4.76
C ARG A 21 1.73 -9.43 3.48
N LEU A 22 1.19 -8.34 2.92
CA LEU A 22 0.48 -8.37 1.65
C LEU A 22 1.44 -8.74 0.51
N ALA A 23 2.64 -8.14 0.46
CA ALA A 23 3.67 -8.47 -0.50
C ALA A 23 4.07 -9.95 -0.42
N GLN A 24 4.27 -10.50 0.79
CA GLN A 24 4.52 -11.93 0.96
C GLN A 24 3.37 -12.81 0.43
N ARG A 25 2.12 -12.39 0.64
CA ARG A 25 0.96 -13.12 0.12
C ARG A 25 0.90 -13.06 -1.42
N LEU A 26 1.17 -11.91 -2.01
CA LEU A 26 1.21 -11.71 -3.45
C LEU A 26 2.37 -12.47 -4.10
N GLN A 27 3.52 -12.52 -3.43
CA GLN A 27 4.66 -13.33 -3.84
C GLN A 27 4.29 -14.82 -3.90
N ARG A 28 3.59 -15.34 -2.89
CA ARG A 28 3.07 -16.72 -2.88
C ARG A 28 2.03 -16.97 -3.96
N ALA A 29 1.32 -15.94 -4.40
CA ALA A 29 0.39 -16.00 -5.52
C ALA A 29 1.08 -15.90 -6.89
N GLY A 30 2.40 -15.73 -6.94
CA GLY A 30 3.19 -15.72 -8.17
C GLY A 30 3.27 -14.37 -8.88
N LEU A 31 2.98 -13.26 -8.19
CA LEU A 31 3.16 -11.92 -8.78
C LEU A 31 4.65 -11.62 -8.99
N THR A 32 4.96 -10.96 -10.12
CA THR A 32 6.33 -10.58 -10.49
C THR A 32 6.88 -9.46 -9.59
N HIS A 33 6.06 -8.45 -9.33
CA HIS A 33 6.40 -7.28 -8.51
C HIS A 33 5.45 -7.17 -7.31
N PRO A 34 5.57 -8.08 -6.32
CA PRO A 34 4.57 -8.20 -5.27
C PRO A 34 4.60 -7.05 -4.26
N LEU A 35 5.74 -6.41 -4.06
CA LEU A 35 5.87 -5.29 -3.12
C LEU A 35 5.23 -4.02 -3.69
N GLU A 36 5.45 -3.74 -4.97
CA GLU A 36 4.86 -2.63 -5.72
C GLU A 36 3.33 -2.74 -5.76
N ALA A 37 2.83 -3.94 -6.05
CA ALA A 37 1.41 -4.25 -5.97
C ALA A 37 0.86 -4.04 -4.55
N ALA A 38 1.58 -4.49 -3.52
CA ALA A 38 1.19 -4.31 -2.13
C ALA A 38 1.14 -2.83 -1.73
N VAL A 39 2.09 -2.00 -2.19
CA VAL A 39 2.09 -0.55 -1.96
C VAL A 39 0.85 0.08 -2.58
N ALA A 40 0.55 -0.21 -3.86
CA ALA A 40 -0.62 0.33 -4.53
C ALA A 40 -1.94 -0.03 -3.83
N LEU A 41 -2.08 -1.31 -3.44
CA LEU A 41 -3.24 -1.80 -2.71
C LEU A 41 -3.35 -1.20 -1.31
N THR A 42 -2.22 -0.99 -0.63
CA THR A 42 -2.18 -0.40 0.72
C THR A 42 -2.59 1.08 0.68
N VAL A 43 -2.07 1.85 -0.28
CA VAL A 43 -2.45 3.26 -0.49
C VAL A 43 -3.94 3.38 -0.78
N ARG A 44 -4.47 2.54 -1.68
CA ARG A 44 -5.90 2.53 -1.99
C ARG A 44 -6.74 2.17 -0.77
N GLY A 45 -6.35 1.14 -0.03
CA GLY A 45 -7.02 0.70 1.19
C GLY A 45 -7.02 1.76 2.30
N ALA A 46 -5.90 2.48 2.47
CA ALA A 46 -5.78 3.57 3.44
C ALA A 46 -6.70 4.76 3.14
N ARG A 47 -6.96 5.01 1.85
CA ARG A 47 -7.86 6.07 1.38
C ARG A 47 -9.33 5.64 1.30
N GLN A 48 -9.61 4.35 1.50
CA GLN A 48 -10.93 3.75 1.29
C GLN A 48 -11.51 4.05 -0.10
N ALA A 49 -10.64 4.25 -1.10
CA ALA A 49 -11.03 4.57 -2.45
C ALA A 49 -11.26 3.28 -3.26
N ASP A 50 -12.19 3.31 -4.20
CA ASP A 50 -12.28 2.26 -5.21
C ASP A 50 -11.18 2.42 -6.28
N LEU A 51 -11.09 1.48 -7.21
CA LEU A 51 -10.07 1.51 -8.27
C LEU A 51 -10.21 2.76 -9.16
N GLN A 52 -11.43 3.17 -9.52
CA GLN A 52 -11.66 4.27 -10.46
C GLN A 52 -11.35 5.61 -9.79
N ASP A 53 -11.77 5.79 -8.55
CA ASP A 53 -11.54 6.99 -7.76
C ASP A 53 -10.06 7.17 -7.46
N GLN A 54 -9.35 6.11 -7.08
CA GLN A 54 -7.92 6.17 -6.85
C GLN A 54 -7.17 6.45 -8.16
N ALA A 55 -7.54 5.80 -9.27
CA ALA A 55 -6.91 6.05 -10.57
C ALA A 55 -7.10 7.51 -10.99
N ARG A 56 -8.33 8.05 -10.86
CA ARG A 56 -8.62 9.47 -11.12
C ARG A 56 -7.80 10.40 -10.22
N ALA A 57 -7.74 10.13 -8.92
CA ALA A 57 -6.97 10.93 -7.97
C ALA A 57 -5.46 10.95 -8.28
N LEU A 58 -4.93 9.88 -8.86
CA LEU A 58 -3.53 9.77 -9.28
C LEU A 58 -3.27 10.25 -10.71
N GLY A 59 -4.31 10.65 -11.47
CA GLY A 59 -4.19 11.00 -12.89
C GLY A 59 -3.83 9.80 -13.79
N LEU A 60 -4.21 8.59 -13.38
CA LEU A 60 -3.96 7.34 -14.09
C LEU A 60 -5.24 6.80 -14.73
N SER A 61 -5.11 5.93 -15.72
CA SER A 61 -6.24 5.09 -16.15
C SER A 61 -6.45 3.95 -15.15
N SER A 62 -7.70 3.50 -14.99
CA SER A 62 -8.02 2.37 -14.11
C SER A 62 -7.30 1.09 -14.54
N ALA A 63 -7.08 0.90 -15.85
CA ALA A 63 -6.31 -0.21 -16.39
C ALA A 63 -4.83 -0.14 -15.98
N HIS A 64 -4.24 1.06 -15.99
CA HIS A 64 -2.86 1.24 -15.56
C HIS A 64 -2.71 0.96 -14.06
N LEU A 65 -3.60 1.51 -13.22
CA LEU A 65 -3.59 1.22 -11.79
C LEU A 65 -3.83 -0.27 -11.50
N ALA A 66 -4.74 -0.92 -12.21
CA ALA A 66 -4.97 -2.37 -12.09
C ALA A 66 -3.72 -3.19 -12.48
N GLY A 67 -2.97 -2.76 -13.49
CA GLY A 67 -1.71 -3.39 -13.87
C GLY A 67 -0.64 -3.29 -12.78
N ILE A 68 -0.58 -2.15 -12.08
CA ILE A 68 0.30 -1.97 -10.91
C ILE A 68 -0.15 -2.91 -9.77
N GLU A 69 -1.44 -2.94 -9.44
CA GLU A 69 -1.99 -3.81 -8.39
C GLU A 69 -1.87 -5.31 -8.72
N ALA A 70 -1.74 -5.65 -9.99
CA ALA A 70 -1.45 -7.00 -10.47
C ALA A 70 0.05 -7.35 -10.45
N GLY A 71 0.92 -6.40 -10.07
CA GLY A 71 2.37 -6.61 -9.96
C GLY A 71 3.08 -6.70 -11.31
N HIS A 72 2.59 -5.99 -12.32
CA HIS A 72 3.23 -5.92 -13.64
C HIS A 72 4.32 -4.84 -13.76
N LEU A 73 4.49 -3.99 -12.74
CA LEU A 73 5.41 -2.85 -12.76
C LEU A 73 6.35 -2.89 -11.56
N ALA A 74 7.63 -2.66 -11.80
CA ALA A 74 8.66 -2.53 -10.78
C ALA A 74 8.75 -1.09 -10.25
N PHE A 75 9.40 -0.89 -9.09
CA PHE A 75 9.56 0.44 -8.47
C PHE A 75 10.05 1.56 -9.40
N PRO A 76 11.07 1.36 -10.26
CA PRO A 76 11.54 2.43 -11.16
C PRO A 76 10.46 2.90 -12.16
N ASP A 77 9.49 2.03 -12.45
CA ASP A 77 8.43 2.27 -13.43
C ASP A 77 7.12 2.71 -12.76
N LEU A 78 7.09 2.78 -11.42
CA LEU A 78 5.89 3.24 -10.71
C LEU A 78 5.62 4.73 -10.97
N PRO A 79 4.36 5.12 -11.23
CA PRO A 79 4.01 6.51 -11.45
C PRO A 79 4.39 7.39 -10.25
N PRO A 80 5.04 8.56 -10.47
CA PRO A 80 5.37 9.48 -9.38
C PRO A 80 4.19 9.88 -8.48
N PRO A 81 2.95 10.08 -8.99
CA PRO A 81 1.79 10.34 -8.13
C PRO A 81 1.51 9.22 -7.12
N LEU A 82 1.75 7.95 -7.50
CA LEU A 82 1.56 6.82 -6.59
C LEU A 82 2.64 6.79 -5.51
N LEU A 83 3.90 7.05 -5.86
CA LEU A 83 5.00 7.14 -4.90
C LEU A 83 4.80 8.29 -3.90
N ALA A 84 4.32 9.45 -4.38
CA ALA A 84 3.93 10.56 -3.51
C ALA A 84 2.78 10.15 -2.57
N ALA A 85 1.74 9.53 -3.12
CA ALA A 85 0.62 9.02 -2.33
C ALA A 85 1.03 8.01 -1.26
N ALA A 86 2.00 7.14 -1.56
CA ALA A 86 2.57 6.19 -0.60
C ALA A 86 3.31 6.90 0.54
N ARG A 87 4.14 7.89 0.22
CA ARG A 87 4.86 8.71 1.23
C ARG A 87 3.93 9.52 2.12
N ASP A 88 2.80 9.99 1.57
CA ASP A 88 1.78 10.74 2.30
C ASP A 88 0.87 9.84 3.15
N THR A 89 0.97 8.51 3.02
CA THR A 89 0.12 7.56 3.74
C THR A 89 0.66 7.33 5.15
N ALA A 90 -0.03 7.89 6.15
CA ALA A 90 0.34 7.75 7.55
C ALA A 90 0.47 6.27 7.98
N GLY A 91 1.63 5.90 8.52
CA GLY A 91 1.94 4.54 8.96
C GLY A 91 2.50 3.63 7.87
N LEU A 92 2.75 4.14 6.65
CA LEU A 92 3.46 3.46 5.57
C LEU A 92 4.86 4.08 5.38
N ASP A 93 5.90 3.29 5.66
CA ASP A 93 7.30 3.69 5.52
C ASP A 93 7.87 3.05 4.25
N LEU A 94 7.90 3.84 3.18
CA LEU A 94 8.36 3.36 1.87
C LEU A 94 9.87 3.12 1.84
N ASP A 95 10.65 3.90 2.58
CA ASP A 95 12.10 3.75 2.63
C ASP A 95 12.48 2.45 3.34
N ARG A 96 11.75 2.08 4.40
CA ARG A 96 11.86 0.77 5.04
C ARG A 96 11.50 -0.37 4.08
N LEU A 97 10.44 -0.23 3.29
CA LEU A 97 10.02 -1.27 2.33
C LEU A 97 11.04 -1.47 1.20
N MET A 98 11.69 -0.39 0.76
CA MET A 98 12.67 -0.41 -0.33
C MET A 98 14.09 -0.75 0.13
N SER A 99 14.36 -0.70 1.43
CA SER A 99 15.66 -1.08 1.99
C SER A 99 15.76 -2.60 2.13
N PRO A 100 16.73 -3.28 1.49
CA PRO A 100 16.94 -4.70 1.70
C PRO A 100 17.60 -4.90 3.07
N ASN A 101 16.82 -5.10 4.13
CA ASN A 101 17.32 -5.60 5.42
C ASN A 101 16.20 -6.26 6.25
N HIS A 102 16.01 -7.57 6.05
CA HIS A 102 16.25 -8.61 7.07
C HIS A 102 16.06 -10.01 6.48
#